data_AF-R6VAM0-F1
#
_entry.id   AF-R6VAM0-F1
#
_cell.length_a   1.000
_cell.length_b   1.000
_cell.length_c   1.000
_cell.angle_alpha   90.00
_cell.angle_beta   90.00
_cell.angle_gamma   90.00
#
_symmetry.space_group_name_H-M   'P 1'
#
loop_
_entity.id
_entity.type
_entity.pdbx_description
1 polymer ?
#
loop_
_entity_poly.entity_id
_entity_poly.type
_entity_poly.pdbx_seq_one_letter_code
_entity_poly.pdbx_strand_id
1 'polypeptide(L)'
;MTYEQALAQLYTKAEIKLIKTIKRKAKYGNATTYERSLLNQVQKQIKQLRKASDVIVQKLVKTNYKEGLDKLMQDIALDPAAPRSYSLMSGLNINQINIIVDNITSQFNKAVATVGRRCNDYIRQAALEATAKKLTTGQTVRQMQQDLQNKLVDSKITSVAYANGTEHNIKDYAAMVARTTTAETQNTAQVVQGNAWGYDLVRMTSHYPTCNVCAMYQGRVYALTKEAANGKYKGKNGKPLRFAYLYDTALVDGYNTIHPNCRHRFAIFPANAYTKDELAEFSRQSMQPFADLRSDTERKAYAREQAVKRKRNASMRQYNEVKQYLPDISPKTFAGWQRMKSANSQHYQGLMSDYRSIKKSVAKDNKGDIINFKDSNPYYKKITKGSIDNVPRLDVFNDEPLNIKYQEANKALLTKAAEYPVGTEISIVYDSEMNPIEDCDYVIGKNGSVKINNPNVPYHAIHNHPSDETFSLEDLMNFARKNKMLSITAVGNNGSVYSISKTTDNNSKLFMDFLINKQSKQIFDIDNKKYSYIDILRGKLDISALEQNVNLKEDIRRFVLKCIEGGEQYGFRYKAKGKT
;
A
#
# COMPACT_ATOMS: atom_id res chain seq x y z
N MET A 1 7.32 27.55 0.19
CA MET A 1 7.31 26.09 -0.14
C MET A 1 5.98 25.55 0.35
N THR A 2 5.21 24.88 -0.51
CA THR A 2 3.90 24.33 -0.12
C THR A 2 4.07 23.07 0.75
N TYR A 3 3.03 22.64 1.48
CA TYR A 3 3.10 21.43 2.30
C TYR A 3 3.25 20.16 1.44
N GLU A 4 2.74 20.12 0.20
CA GLU A 4 2.98 19.04 -0.74
C GLU A 4 4.46 18.94 -1.12
N GLN A 5 5.08 20.08 -1.38
CA GLN A 5 6.51 20.16 -1.67
C GLN A 5 7.33 19.76 -0.44
N ALA A 6 6.93 20.19 0.75
CA ALA A 6 7.59 19.82 2.00
C ALA A 6 7.52 18.31 2.25
N LEU A 7 6.37 17.67 2.00
CA LEU A 7 6.20 16.22 2.14
C LEU A 7 7.05 15.44 1.13
N ALA A 8 7.00 15.82 -0.15
CA ALA A 8 7.84 15.20 -1.18
C ALA A 8 9.34 15.36 -0.87
N GLN A 9 9.75 16.53 -0.38
CA GLN A 9 11.13 16.78 0.05
C GLN A 9 11.51 15.98 1.29
N LEU A 10 10.60 15.79 2.26
CA LEU A 10 10.84 14.98 3.44
C LEU A 10 11.19 13.54 3.05
N TYR A 11 10.39 12.92 2.19
CA TYR A 11 10.63 11.56 1.69
C TYR A 11 11.90 11.48 0.85
N THR A 12 12.19 12.49 0.01
CA THR A 12 13.45 12.58 -0.74
C THR A 12 14.66 12.65 0.19
N LYS A 13 14.61 13.49 1.23
CA LYS A 13 15.68 13.62 2.23
C LYS A 13 15.85 12.33 3.03
N ALA A 14 14.76 11.66 3.38
CA ALA A 14 14.80 10.39 4.09
C ALA A 14 15.45 9.28 3.24
N GLU A 15 15.12 9.18 1.96
CA GLU A 15 15.80 8.28 1.01
C GLU A 15 17.31 8.56 0.95
N ILE A 16 17.71 9.82 0.78
CA ILE A 16 19.14 10.19 0.74
C ILE A 16 19.82 9.85 2.07
N LYS A 17 19.18 10.11 3.20
CA LYS A 17 19.72 9.84 4.54
C LYS A 17 19.87 8.33 4.78
N LEU A 18 18.91 7.53 4.32
CA LEU A 18 18.94 6.08 4.36
C LEU A 18 20.15 5.54 3.59
N ILE A 19 20.32 5.99 2.34
CA ILE A 19 21.48 5.64 1.50
C ILE A 19 22.79 6.04 2.18
N LYS A 20 22.87 7.25 2.75
CA LYS A 20 24.07 7.73 3.47
C LYS A 20 24.39 6.90 4.72
N THR A 21 23.37 6.49 5.47
CA THR A 21 23.55 5.65 6.67
C THR A 21 24.12 4.30 6.31
N ILE A 22 23.65 3.70 5.21
CA ILE A 22 24.18 2.42 4.75
C ILE A 22 25.59 2.58 4.17
N LYS A 23 25.90 3.72 3.53
CA LYS A 23 27.24 4.05 3.01
C LYS A 23 28.29 4.39 4.09
N ARG A 24 27.91 4.63 5.35
CA ARG A 24 28.86 5.09 6.38
C ARG A 24 29.81 3.96 6.80
N LYS A 25 31.14 4.24 6.81
CA LYS A 25 32.17 3.30 7.30
C LYS A 25 31.83 2.79 8.70
N ALA A 26 31.84 1.47 8.89
CA ALA A 26 31.74 0.88 10.21
C ALA A 26 32.98 1.28 11.04
N LYS A 27 32.78 1.73 12.28
CA LYS A 27 33.87 1.64 13.27
C LYS A 27 34.06 0.16 13.59
N TYR A 28 35.31 -0.26 13.74
CA TYR A 28 35.78 -1.65 13.92
C TYR A 28 34.78 -2.57 14.66
N GLY A 29 34.51 -3.76 14.10
CA GLY A 29 33.57 -4.75 14.65
C GLY A 29 33.30 -5.93 13.70
N ASN A 30 32.51 -6.92 14.14
CA ASN A 30 32.06 -8.06 13.32
C ASN A 30 30.77 -7.72 12.52
N ALA A 31 30.45 -8.52 11.50
CA ALA A 31 29.32 -8.29 10.59
C ALA A 31 27.97 -8.20 11.32
N THR A 32 27.76 -9.03 12.35
CA THR A 32 26.54 -9.05 13.17
C THR A 32 26.36 -7.76 13.97
N THR A 33 27.42 -7.22 14.56
CA THR A 33 27.38 -5.94 15.30
C THR A 33 27.10 -4.79 14.35
N TYR A 34 27.67 -4.81 13.14
CA TYR A 34 27.40 -3.81 12.11
C TYR A 34 25.95 -3.87 11.63
N GLU A 35 25.43 -5.07 11.34
CA GLU A 35 24.03 -5.32 10.98
C GLU A 35 23.06 -4.74 12.02
N ARG A 36 23.25 -5.09 13.31
CA ARG A 36 22.40 -4.59 14.41
C ARG A 36 22.44 -3.06 14.50
N SER A 37 23.62 -2.47 14.40
CA SER A 37 23.78 -1.01 14.40
C SER A 37 23.08 -0.35 13.21
N LEU A 38 23.17 -0.96 12.03
CA LEU A 38 22.57 -0.45 10.81
C LEU A 38 21.03 -0.53 10.85
N LEU A 39 20.47 -1.68 11.26
CA LEU A 39 19.03 -1.86 11.47
C LEU A 39 18.47 -0.80 12.42
N ASN A 40 19.13 -0.59 13.58
CA ASN A 40 18.73 0.43 14.54
C ASN A 40 18.72 1.85 13.94
N GLN A 41 19.72 2.19 13.13
CA GLN A 41 19.77 3.49 12.46
C GLN A 41 18.66 3.67 11.41
N VAL A 42 18.39 2.63 10.62
CA VAL A 42 17.32 2.64 9.61
C VAL A 42 15.95 2.78 10.26
N GLN A 43 15.67 2.00 11.30
CA GLN A 43 14.41 2.08 12.05
C GLN A 43 14.22 3.45 12.71
N LYS A 44 15.27 4.01 13.32
CA LYS A 44 15.23 5.38 13.86
C LYS A 44 14.87 6.41 12.79
N GLN A 45 15.39 6.26 11.58
CA GLN A 45 15.06 7.15 10.46
C GLN A 45 13.62 6.99 9.99
N ILE A 46 13.11 5.75 9.90
CA ILE A 46 11.72 5.46 9.56
C ILE A 46 10.77 6.08 10.60
N LYS A 47 11.08 5.93 11.88
CA LYS A 47 10.30 6.53 12.99
C LYS A 47 10.29 8.06 12.92
N GLN A 48 11.44 8.66 12.64
CA GLN A 48 11.54 10.11 12.43
C GLN A 48 10.73 10.57 11.21
N LEU A 49 10.77 9.80 10.11
CA LEU A 49 10.02 10.07 8.88
C LEU A 49 8.51 10.02 9.13
N ARG A 50 8.00 8.99 9.83
CA ARG A 50 6.56 8.87 10.16
C ARG A 50 6.08 10.08 10.97
N LYS A 51 6.74 10.37 12.10
CA LYS A 51 6.40 11.51 12.96
C LYS A 51 6.41 12.84 12.19
N ALA A 52 7.44 13.07 11.38
CA ALA A 52 7.52 14.29 10.57
C ALA A 52 6.44 14.34 9.48
N SER A 53 6.08 13.18 8.90
CA SER A 53 5.01 13.08 7.90
C SER A 53 3.65 13.42 8.52
N ASP A 54 3.33 12.89 9.70
CA ASP A 54 2.06 13.15 10.39
C ASP A 54 1.83 14.64 10.62
N VAL A 55 2.87 15.36 11.10
CA VAL A 55 2.79 16.82 11.30
C VAL A 55 2.56 17.55 9.98
N ILE A 56 3.22 17.14 8.90
CA ILE A 56 3.03 17.78 7.58
C ILE A 56 1.64 17.45 7.02
N VAL A 57 1.16 16.22 7.14
CA VAL A 57 -0.17 15.79 6.67
C VAL A 57 -1.27 16.57 7.38
N GLN A 58 -1.21 16.71 8.71
CA GLN A 58 -2.19 17.51 9.45
C GLN A 58 -2.23 18.97 8.95
N LYS A 59 -1.07 19.58 8.74
CA LYS A 59 -0.98 20.95 8.20
C LYS A 59 -1.48 21.03 6.77
N LEU A 60 -1.10 20.07 5.93
CA LEU A 60 -1.52 19.96 4.52
C LEU A 60 -3.04 19.91 4.42
N VAL A 61 -3.69 19.01 5.16
CA VAL A 61 -5.14 18.83 5.13
C VAL A 61 -5.82 20.08 5.71
N LYS A 62 -5.40 20.57 6.88
CA LYS A 62 -6.02 21.74 7.51
C LYS A 62 -5.93 22.99 6.62
N THR A 63 -4.79 23.24 6.00
CA THR A 63 -4.61 24.39 5.09
C THR A 63 -5.44 24.23 3.83
N ASN A 64 -5.39 23.07 3.18
CA ASN A 64 -6.17 22.86 1.96
C ASN A 64 -7.69 22.82 2.20
N TYR A 65 -8.13 22.38 3.38
CA TYR A 65 -9.53 22.44 3.76
C TYR A 65 -10.01 23.89 3.86
N LYS A 66 -9.21 24.76 4.51
CA LYS A 66 -9.48 26.21 4.55
C LYS A 66 -9.52 26.82 3.16
N GLU A 67 -8.54 26.52 2.31
CA GLU A 67 -8.56 27.00 0.91
C GLU A 67 -9.79 26.51 0.13
N GLY A 68 -10.26 25.29 0.40
CA GLY A 68 -11.51 24.77 -0.16
C GLY A 68 -12.73 25.57 0.31
N LEU A 69 -12.79 25.91 1.60
CA LEU A 69 -13.84 26.79 2.15
C LEU A 69 -13.77 28.21 1.57
N ASP A 70 -12.57 28.77 1.39
CA ASP A 70 -12.40 30.10 0.79
C ASP A 70 -12.90 30.11 -0.67
N LYS A 71 -12.63 29.04 -1.43
CA LYS A 71 -13.18 28.87 -2.78
C LYS A 71 -14.69 28.69 -2.76
N LEU A 72 -15.23 27.94 -1.81
CA LEU A 72 -16.66 27.82 -1.60
C LEU A 72 -17.31 29.19 -1.37
N MET A 73 -16.71 30.06 -0.54
CA MET A 73 -17.17 31.44 -0.36
C MET A 73 -17.22 32.22 -1.68
N GLN A 74 -16.20 32.06 -2.53
CA GLN A 74 -16.16 32.70 -3.84
C GLN A 74 -17.26 32.16 -4.77
N ASP A 75 -17.48 30.85 -4.76
CA ASP A 75 -18.51 30.20 -5.58
C ASP A 75 -19.91 30.69 -5.21
N ILE A 76 -20.23 30.76 -3.91
CA ILE A 76 -21.56 31.18 -3.44
C ILE A 76 -21.78 32.69 -3.51
N ALA A 77 -20.72 33.51 -3.59
CA ALA A 77 -20.85 34.95 -3.78
C ALA A 77 -21.55 35.32 -5.10
N LEU A 78 -21.64 34.38 -6.04
CA LEU A 78 -22.40 34.51 -7.28
C LEU A 78 -23.92 34.39 -7.06
N ASP A 79 -24.37 33.81 -5.94
CA ASP A 79 -25.78 33.65 -5.61
C ASP A 79 -26.37 34.96 -5.05
N PRO A 80 -27.35 35.58 -5.73
CA PRO A 80 -27.99 36.80 -5.25
C PRO A 80 -28.72 36.62 -3.91
N ALA A 81 -29.12 35.39 -3.59
CA ALA A 81 -29.80 35.01 -2.35
C ALA A 81 -28.83 34.51 -1.27
N ALA A 82 -27.51 34.55 -1.51
CA ALA A 82 -26.52 34.15 -0.52
C ALA A 82 -26.71 34.94 0.79
N PRO A 83 -26.70 34.27 1.96
CA PRO A 83 -26.76 34.97 3.24
C PRO A 83 -25.62 36.00 3.34
N ARG A 84 -25.95 37.29 3.50
CA ARG A 84 -24.95 38.32 3.79
C ARG A 84 -24.47 38.15 5.24
N SER A 85 -23.22 37.73 5.38
CA SER A 85 -22.32 37.85 6.54
C SER A 85 -22.19 36.69 7.55
N TYR A 86 -20.92 36.28 7.70
CA TYR A 86 -20.19 35.79 8.87
C TYR A 86 -20.57 34.46 9.57
N SER A 87 -21.82 34.00 9.62
CA SER A 87 -22.14 32.77 10.40
C SER A 87 -21.83 31.45 9.68
N LEU A 88 -21.59 31.50 8.36
CA LEU A 88 -21.13 30.36 7.54
C LEU A 88 -19.68 29.96 7.88
N MET A 89 -18.94 30.75 8.66
CA MET A 89 -17.60 30.39 9.17
C MET A 89 -17.65 29.39 10.36
N SER A 90 -18.78 28.73 10.62
CA SER A 90 -19.00 27.88 11.79
C SER A 90 -18.21 26.57 11.73
N GLY A 91 -16.92 26.67 12.02
CA GLY A 91 -16.03 25.57 12.34
C GLY A 91 -15.52 24.82 11.12
N LEU A 92 -14.21 24.57 11.11
CA LEU A 92 -13.68 23.47 10.33
C LEU A 92 -14.45 22.20 10.70
N ASN A 93 -14.94 21.43 9.72
CA ASN A 93 -15.53 20.13 10.00
C ASN A 93 -14.42 19.18 10.47
N ILE A 94 -14.15 19.21 11.78
CA ILE A 94 -13.02 18.52 12.41
C ILE A 94 -13.11 17.02 12.14
N ASN A 95 -14.32 16.45 12.13
CA ASN A 95 -14.54 15.04 11.84
C ASN A 95 -14.09 14.70 10.42
N GLN A 96 -14.47 15.49 9.41
CA GLN A 96 -14.04 15.26 8.03
C GLN A 96 -12.52 15.44 7.85
N ILE A 97 -11.94 16.46 8.48
CA ILE A 97 -10.49 16.66 8.47
C ILE A 97 -9.78 15.46 9.09
N ASN A 98 -10.25 14.96 10.22
CA ASN A 98 -9.66 13.81 10.90
C ASN A 98 -9.76 12.54 10.05
N ILE A 99 -10.90 12.28 9.40
CA ILE A 99 -11.05 11.14 8.47
C ILE A 99 -10.03 11.22 7.33
N ILE A 100 -9.88 12.39 6.71
CA ILE A 100 -8.90 12.59 5.63
C ILE A 100 -7.48 12.38 6.14
N VAL A 101 -7.12 13.00 7.28
CA VAL A 101 -5.80 12.83 7.92
C VAL A 101 -5.51 11.36 8.22
N ASP A 102 -6.46 10.65 8.83
CA ASP A 102 -6.30 9.24 9.21
C ASP A 102 -6.10 8.34 7.99
N ASN A 103 -6.88 8.56 6.92
CA ASN A 103 -6.75 7.82 5.68
C ASN A 103 -5.36 8.01 5.05
N ILE A 104 -4.87 9.25 5.01
CA ILE A 104 -3.57 9.58 4.39
C ILE A 104 -2.41 9.08 5.25
N THR A 105 -2.46 9.31 6.57
CA THR A 105 -1.48 8.79 7.52
C THR A 105 -1.42 7.27 7.46
N SER A 106 -2.57 6.59 7.35
CA SER A 106 -2.64 5.13 7.14
C SER A 106 -1.95 4.70 5.84
N GLN A 107 -2.21 5.38 4.71
CA GLN A 107 -1.55 5.08 3.43
C GLN A 107 -0.03 5.29 3.49
N PHE A 108 0.44 6.36 4.12
CA PHE A 108 1.87 6.61 4.31
C PHE A 108 2.51 5.60 5.23
N ASN A 109 1.87 5.26 6.35
CA ASN A 109 2.38 4.27 7.29
C ASN A 109 2.52 2.89 6.64
N LYS A 110 1.55 2.48 5.81
CA LYS A 110 1.63 1.26 4.99
C LYS A 110 2.82 1.32 4.02
N ALA A 111 2.95 2.38 3.23
CA ALA A 111 4.05 2.54 2.28
C ALA A 111 5.43 2.52 2.96
N VAL A 112 5.57 3.27 4.06
CA VAL A 112 6.81 3.32 4.85
C VAL A 112 7.10 1.98 5.53
N ALA A 113 6.08 1.27 6.02
CA ALA A 113 6.25 -0.08 6.58
C ALA A 113 6.77 -1.06 5.52
N THR A 114 6.20 -1.04 4.31
CA THR A 114 6.63 -1.89 3.20
C THR A 114 8.09 -1.66 2.84
N VAL A 115 8.49 -0.39 2.66
CA VAL A 115 9.89 -0.04 2.37
C VAL A 115 10.80 -0.39 3.55
N GLY A 116 10.35 -0.15 4.79
CA GLY A 116 11.10 -0.50 5.99
C GLY A 116 11.39 -1.98 6.11
N ARG A 117 10.38 -2.84 5.89
CA ARG A 117 10.52 -4.29 5.87
C ARG A 117 11.51 -4.74 4.80
N ARG A 118 11.33 -4.26 3.57
CA ARG A 118 12.24 -4.55 2.44
C ARG A 118 13.68 -4.17 2.78
N CYS A 119 13.91 -2.98 3.34
CA CYS A 119 15.25 -2.55 3.80
C CYS A 119 15.84 -3.50 4.86
N ASN A 120 15.05 -3.90 5.86
CA ASN A 120 15.51 -4.80 6.91
C ASN A 120 15.91 -6.17 6.35
N ASP A 121 15.10 -6.72 5.45
CA ASP A 121 15.35 -8.02 4.82
C ASP A 121 16.66 -8.00 4.03
N TYR A 122 16.91 -6.94 3.24
CA TYR A 122 18.17 -6.78 2.51
C TYR A 122 19.39 -6.63 3.43
N ILE A 123 19.27 -5.88 4.54
CA ILE A 123 20.35 -5.71 5.51
C ILE A 123 20.71 -7.04 6.16
N ARG A 124 19.70 -7.81 6.59
CA ARG A 124 19.88 -9.14 7.19
C ARG A 124 20.50 -10.12 6.20
N GLN A 125 19.99 -10.16 4.96
CA GLN A 125 20.51 -11.05 3.92
C GLN A 125 22.00 -10.77 3.65
N ALA A 126 22.39 -9.50 3.49
CA ALA A 126 23.79 -9.17 3.24
C ALA A 126 24.70 -9.51 4.44
N ALA A 127 24.20 -9.41 5.67
CA ALA A 127 24.94 -9.80 6.86
C ALA A 127 25.17 -11.31 6.94
N LEU A 128 24.16 -12.10 6.57
CA LEU A 128 24.25 -13.56 6.46
C LEU A 128 25.22 -13.97 5.35
N GLU A 129 25.11 -13.38 4.16
CA GLU A 129 26.02 -13.60 3.03
C GLU A 129 27.47 -13.31 3.45
N ALA A 130 27.71 -12.18 4.11
CA ALA A 130 29.05 -11.81 4.58
C ALA A 130 29.58 -12.73 5.69
N THR A 131 28.71 -13.22 6.58
CA THR A 131 29.10 -14.16 7.65
C THR A 131 29.44 -15.53 7.08
N ALA A 132 28.65 -16.01 6.10
CA ALA A 132 28.92 -17.25 5.39
C ALA A 132 30.22 -17.18 4.57
N LYS A 133 30.44 -16.07 3.83
CA LYS A 133 31.67 -15.86 3.04
C LYS A 133 32.91 -15.55 3.89
N LYS A 134 32.75 -15.08 5.13
CA LYS A 134 33.86 -14.97 6.09
C LYS A 134 34.40 -16.35 6.47
N LEU A 135 33.54 -17.37 6.55
CA LEU A 135 33.91 -18.75 6.89
C LEU A 135 34.60 -19.49 5.72
N THR A 136 34.31 -19.12 4.46
CA THR A 136 34.79 -19.85 3.27
C THR A 136 35.88 -19.12 2.48
N THR A 137 35.86 -17.78 2.40
CA THR A 137 36.74 -17.01 1.51
C THR A 137 37.42 -15.80 2.21
N GLY A 138 37.30 -15.67 3.53
CA GLY A 138 37.94 -14.60 4.30
C GLY A 138 37.35 -13.20 4.07
N GLN A 139 36.11 -13.10 3.58
CA GLN A 139 35.51 -11.79 3.29
C GLN A 139 35.34 -10.91 4.53
N THR A 140 35.52 -9.60 4.35
CA THR A 140 35.50 -8.59 5.43
C THR A 140 34.19 -7.78 5.45
N VAL A 141 33.90 -7.11 6.57
CA VAL A 141 32.78 -6.15 6.72
C VAL A 141 32.74 -5.11 5.57
N ARG A 142 33.88 -4.82 4.95
CA ARG A 142 33.98 -3.91 3.80
C ARG A 142 33.31 -4.44 2.53
N GLN A 143 33.38 -5.75 2.25
CA GLN A 143 32.73 -6.36 1.09
C GLN A 143 31.20 -6.46 1.29
N MET A 144 30.76 -6.77 2.51
CA MET A 144 29.34 -6.68 2.91
C MET A 144 28.76 -5.28 2.62
N GLN A 145 29.53 -4.24 2.96
CA GLN A 145 29.13 -2.86 2.69
C GLN A 145 29.05 -2.56 1.20
N GLN A 146 29.98 -3.08 0.40
CA GLN A 146 29.99 -2.92 -1.05
C GLN A 146 28.75 -3.57 -1.68
N ASP A 147 28.40 -4.80 -1.27
CA ASP A 147 27.23 -5.53 -1.76
C ASP A 147 25.91 -4.85 -1.36
N LEU A 148 25.81 -4.38 -0.11
CA LEU A 148 24.67 -3.57 0.33
C LEU A 148 24.54 -2.29 -0.49
N GLN A 149 25.65 -1.59 -0.72
CA GLN A 149 25.67 -0.39 -1.53
C GLN A 149 25.24 -0.66 -2.98
N ASN A 150 25.71 -1.76 -3.58
CA ASN A 150 25.35 -2.15 -4.94
C ASN A 150 23.87 -2.53 -5.06
N LYS A 151 23.32 -3.30 -4.09
CA LYS A 151 21.89 -3.66 -4.02
C LYS A 151 20.99 -2.43 -3.77
N LEU A 152 21.46 -1.42 -3.04
CA LEU A 152 20.74 -0.15 -2.80
C LEU A 152 20.75 0.82 -3.97
N VAL A 153 21.72 0.70 -4.88
CA VAL A 153 21.68 1.48 -6.11
C VAL A 153 20.58 0.97 -7.04
N ASP A 154 20.15 -0.28 -6.87
CA ASP A 154 18.90 -0.75 -7.44
C ASP A 154 17.72 -0.13 -6.67
N SER A 155 17.17 0.96 -7.21
CA SER A 155 16.09 1.80 -6.65
C SER A 155 14.79 1.07 -6.22
N LYS A 156 14.75 -0.26 -6.36
CA LYS A 156 13.66 -1.13 -5.94
C LYS A 156 13.54 -1.25 -4.42
N ILE A 157 14.62 -1.08 -3.65
CA ILE A 157 14.56 -1.17 -2.18
C ILE A 157 13.64 -0.10 -1.59
N THR A 158 13.66 1.11 -2.16
CA THR A 158 12.83 2.24 -1.73
C THR A 158 11.53 2.36 -2.52
N SER A 159 11.12 1.33 -3.26
CA SER A 159 9.91 1.36 -4.09
C SER A 159 8.71 0.69 -3.41
N VAL A 160 7.52 1.22 -3.70
CA VAL A 160 6.21 0.72 -3.30
C VAL A 160 5.54 0.14 -4.54
N ALA A 161 5.01 -1.08 -4.43
CA ALA A 161 4.26 -1.72 -5.51
C ALA A 161 2.79 -1.29 -5.47
N TYR A 162 2.23 -0.92 -6.62
CA TYR A 162 0.79 -0.75 -6.80
C TYR A 162 0.09 -2.12 -6.96
N ALA A 163 -1.25 -2.13 -6.85
CA ALA A 163 -2.06 -3.33 -7.01
C ALA A 163 -1.85 -4.05 -8.37
N ASN A 164 -1.56 -3.27 -9.42
CA ASN A 164 -1.24 -3.78 -10.76
C ASN A 164 0.23 -4.25 -10.92
N GLY A 165 1.01 -4.27 -9.85
CA GLY A 165 2.41 -4.71 -9.84
C GLY A 165 3.43 -3.67 -10.33
N THR A 166 3.02 -2.47 -10.75
CA THR A 166 4.00 -1.42 -11.07
C THR A 166 4.68 -0.93 -9.79
N GLU A 167 6.00 -0.83 -9.81
CA GLU A 167 6.78 -0.29 -8.69
C GLU A 167 7.09 1.18 -8.90
N HIS A 168 6.86 1.98 -7.88
CA HIS A 168 7.25 3.39 -7.86
C HIS A 168 8.06 3.70 -6.62
N ASN A 169 9.09 4.51 -6.78
CA ASN A 169 9.89 4.98 -5.67
C ASN A 169 8.99 5.69 -4.63
N ILE A 170 9.25 5.47 -3.34
CA ILE A 170 8.44 6.00 -2.24
C ILE A 170 8.32 7.53 -2.27
N LYS A 171 9.31 8.25 -2.81
CA LYS A 171 9.20 9.71 -2.98
C LYS A 171 8.20 10.10 -4.06
N ASP A 172 8.11 9.34 -5.14
CA ASP A 172 7.19 9.58 -6.25
C ASP A 172 5.77 9.22 -5.83
N TYR A 173 5.63 8.13 -5.06
CA TYR A 173 4.40 7.77 -4.38
C TYR A 173 3.95 8.88 -3.41
N ALA A 174 4.85 9.36 -2.55
CA ALA A 174 4.54 10.42 -1.60
C ALA A 174 4.11 11.73 -2.27
N ALA A 175 4.78 12.10 -3.37
CA ALA A 175 4.39 13.27 -4.16
C ALA A 175 3.01 13.10 -4.81
N MET A 176 2.67 11.89 -5.28
CA MET A 176 1.35 11.57 -5.84
C MET A 176 0.26 11.65 -4.77
N VAL A 177 0.48 11.00 -3.60
CA VAL A 177 -0.49 11.00 -2.50
C VAL A 177 -0.71 12.43 -2.01
N ALA A 178 0.35 13.23 -1.84
CA ALA A 178 0.24 14.62 -1.42
C ALA A 178 -0.65 15.44 -2.37
N ARG A 179 -0.45 15.31 -3.69
CA ARG A 179 -1.24 16.06 -4.68
C ARG A 179 -2.70 15.61 -4.74
N THR A 180 -2.93 14.31 -4.62
CA THR A 180 -4.27 13.72 -4.64
C THR A 180 -5.02 14.13 -3.37
N THR A 181 -4.36 14.08 -2.21
CA THR A 181 -4.86 14.59 -0.92
C THR A 181 -5.31 16.04 -1.01
N THR A 182 -4.48 16.92 -1.58
CA THR A 182 -4.83 18.35 -1.75
C THR A 182 -6.14 18.50 -2.51
N ALA A 183 -6.29 17.75 -3.62
CA ALA A 183 -7.51 17.78 -4.41
C ALA A 183 -8.72 17.25 -3.66
N GLU A 184 -8.56 16.08 -3.03
CA GLU A 184 -9.60 15.42 -2.25
C GLU A 184 -10.09 16.28 -1.10
N THR A 185 -9.15 16.92 -0.39
CA THR A 185 -9.45 17.79 0.76
C THR A 185 -10.25 19.02 0.32
N GLN A 186 -9.81 19.69 -0.74
CA GLN A 186 -10.50 20.87 -1.26
C GLN A 186 -11.91 20.51 -1.76
N ASN A 187 -12.03 19.42 -2.52
CA ASN A 187 -13.32 18.94 -3.02
C ASN A 187 -14.25 18.54 -1.88
N THR A 188 -13.74 17.83 -0.86
CA THR A 188 -14.53 17.45 0.32
C THR A 188 -15.05 18.70 1.03
N ALA A 189 -14.18 19.69 1.26
CA ALA A 189 -14.57 20.95 1.89
C ALA A 189 -15.69 21.66 1.11
N GLN A 190 -15.53 21.80 -0.21
CA GLN A 190 -16.54 22.47 -1.05
C GLN A 190 -17.86 21.68 -1.13
N VAL A 191 -17.79 20.38 -1.42
CA VAL A 191 -18.98 19.53 -1.65
C VAL A 191 -19.76 19.30 -0.37
N VAL A 192 -19.10 18.89 0.72
CA VAL A 192 -19.78 18.58 1.98
C VAL A 192 -20.36 19.85 2.61
N GLN A 193 -19.57 20.92 2.65
CA GLN A 193 -20.02 22.16 3.27
C GLN A 193 -21.06 22.88 2.42
N GLY A 194 -20.87 22.94 1.10
CA GLY A 194 -21.84 23.52 0.17
C GLY A 194 -23.20 22.81 0.25
N ASN A 195 -23.20 21.47 0.29
CA ASN A 195 -24.42 20.70 0.48
C ASN A 195 -25.09 20.97 1.82
N ALA A 196 -24.31 21.07 2.90
CA ALA A 196 -24.84 21.44 4.23
C ALA A 196 -25.48 22.84 4.25
N TRP A 197 -25.08 23.73 3.34
CA TRP A 197 -25.67 25.06 3.17
C TRP A 197 -26.80 25.12 2.14
N GLY A 198 -27.25 23.96 1.64
CA GLY A 198 -28.40 23.86 0.74
C GLY A 198 -28.06 23.96 -0.75
N TYR A 199 -26.78 24.03 -1.11
CA TYR A 199 -26.34 23.94 -2.50
C TYR A 199 -26.19 22.48 -2.92
N ASP A 200 -26.94 22.07 -3.94
CA ASP A 200 -27.00 20.67 -4.37
C ASP A 200 -26.52 20.43 -5.80
N LEU A 201 -25.89 21.43 -6.41
CA LEU A 201 -25.21 21.32 -7.70
C LEU A 201 -23.74 21.73 -7.57
N VAL A 202 -22.87 21.02 -8.28
CA VAL A 202 -21.43 21.36 -8.40
C VAL A 202 -20.99 21.31 -9.85
N ARG A 203 -20.02 22.13 -10.21
CA ARG A 203 -19.38 22.11 -11.51
C ARG A 203 -17.94 21.63 -11.40
N MET A 204 -17.56 20.67 -12.23
CA MET A 204 -16.16 20.28 -12.34
C MET A 204 -15.40 21.35 -13.16
N THR A 205 -14.26 21.81 -12.65
CA THR A 205 -13.41 22.75 -13.38
C THR A 205 -12.98 22.21 -14.74
N SER A 206 -12.55 23.08 -15.66
CA SER A 206 -12.02 22.68 -16.97
C SER A 206 -10.56 23.08 -17.11
N HIS A 207 -9.75 22.23 -17.75
CA HIS A 207 -8.33 22.48 -17.99
C HIS A 207 -7.94 22.09 -19.41
N TYR A 208 -7.03 22.86 -20.03
CA TYR A 208 -6.45 22.52 -21.33
C TYR A 208 -4.91 22.45 -21.25
N PRO A 209 -4.26 21.44 -21.85
CA PRO A 209 -4.87 20.19 -22.32
C PRO A 209 -5.20 19.26 -21.12
N THR A 210 -6.19 18.37 -21.28
CA THR A 210 -6.58 17.41 -20.24
C THR A 210 -6.35 15.94 -20.63
N CYS A 211 -6.42 15.02 -19.65
CA CYS A 211 -6.34 13.58 -19.89
C CYS A 211 -7.68 13.03 -20.42
N ASN A 212 -7.65 11.85 -21.03
CA ASN A 212 -8.85 11.18 -21.56
C ASN A 212 -9.92 10.95 -20.49
N VAL A 213 -9.52 10.58 -19.28
CA VAL A 213 -10.47 10.32 -18.17
C VAL A 213 -11.18 11.61 -17.76
N CYS A 214 -10.43 12.66 -17.45
CA CYS A 214 -11.04 13.93 -17.01
C CYS A 214 -11.82 14.64 -18.11
N ALA A 215 -11.47 14.43 -19.39
CA ALA A 215 -12.20 14.99 -20.51
C ALA A 215 -13.69 14.61 -20.51
N MET A 216 -14.01 13.39 -20.05
CA MET A 216 -15.38 12.90 -19.98
C MET A 216 -16.21 13.68 -18.97
N TYR A 217 -15.56 14.21 -17.92
CA TYR A 217 -16.22 14.77 -16.75
C TYR A 217 -16.13 16.29 -16.62
N GLN A 218 -15.05 16.91 -17.11
CA GLN A 218 -14.77 18.32 -16.89
C GLN A 218 -15.84 19.24 -17.49
N GLY A 219 -16.07 20.40 -16.86
CA GLY A 219 -16.98 21.43 -17.34
C GLY A 219 -18.46 21.17 -17.08
N ARG A 220 -18.85 19.92 -16.78
CA ARG A 220 -20.23 19.50 -16.48
C ARG A 220 -20.66 19.94 -15.08
N VAL A 221 -21.97 20.17 -14.94
CA VAL A 221 -22.66 20.35 -13.66
C VAL A 221 -23.22 19.01 -13.20
N TYR A 222 -23.03 18.66 -11.94
CA TYR A 222 -23.49 17.42 -11.31
C TYR A 222 -24.38 17.72 -10.13
N ALA A 223 -25.31 16.82 -9.86
CA ALA A 223 -26.14 16.85 -8.66
C ALA A 223 -25.45 16.18 -7.47
N LEU A 224 -25.57 16.79 -6.29
CA LEU A 224 -25.12 16.26 -5.00
C LEU A 224 -26.22 15.46 -4.28
N THR A 225 -27.48 15.64 -4.69
CA THR A 225 -28.66 14.95 -4.13
C THR A 225 -29.48 14.27 -5.22
N LYS A 226 -30.27 13.26 -4.85
CA LYS A 226 -31.13 12.56 -5.81
C LYS A 226 -32.28 13.43 -6.30
N GLU A 227 -32.75 14.35 -5.47
CA GLU A 227 -33.81 15.31 -5.82
C GLU A 227 -33.31 16.29 -6.89
N ALA A 228 -32.10 16.84 -6.72
CA ALA A 228 -31.46 17.71 -7.70
C ALA A 228 -31.22 16.98 -9.03
N ALA A 229 -30.81 15.71 -8.97
CA ALA A 229 -30.63 14.87 -10.15
C ALA A 229 -31.96 14.63 -10.90
N ASN A 230 -33.08 14.57 -10.17
CA ASN A 230 -34.37 14.08 -10.68
C ASN A 230 -35.50 15.12 -10.70
N GLY A 231 -35.19 16.39 -11.00
CA GLY A 231 -36.21 17.37 -11.36
C GLY A 231 -36.62 18.37 -10.28
N LYS A 232 -35.79 18.57 -9.25
CA LYS A 232 -35.89 19.74 -8.36
C LYS A 232 -35.94 21.05 -9.16
N TYR A 233 -35.08 21.17 -10.18
CA TYR A 233 -35.01 22.33 -11.06
C TYR A 233 -35.91 22.15 -12.28
N LYS A 234 -36.55 23.25 -12.73
CA LYS A 234 -37.44 23.27 -13.89
C LYS A 234 -37.00 24.31 -14.91
N GLY A 235 -37.05 23.93 -16.19
CA GLY A 235 -36.82 24.85 -17.30
C GLY A 235 -37.95 25.87 -17.45
N LYS A 236 -37.80 26.80 -18.41
CA LYS A 236 -38.80 27.85 -18.68
C LYS A 236 -40.20 27.31 -19.02
N ASN A 237 -40.25 26.16 -19.70
CA ASN A 237 -41.48 25.45 -20.04
C ASN A 237 -42.04 24.57 -18.91
N GLY A 238 -41.51 24.67 -17.69
CA GLY A 238 -41.92 23.85 -16.55
C GLY A 238 -41.45 22.40 -16.59
N LYS A 239 -40.76 21.95 -17.65
CA LYS A 239 -40.22 20.59 -17.74
C LYS A 239 -39.11 20.40 -16.69
N PRO A 240 -39.08 19.24 -16.02
CA PRO A 240 -38.07 18.98 -15.01
C PRO A 240 -36.69 18.80 -15.67
N LEU A 241 -35.69 19.45 -15.10
CA LEU A 241 -34.30 19.32 -15.52
C LEU A 241 -33.68 18.07 -14.89
N ARG A 242 -32.60 17.60 -15.50
CA ARG A 242 -31.83 16.43 -15.06
C ARG A 242 -30.36 16.77 -14.99
N PHE A 243 -29.73 16.34 -13.91
CA PHE A 243 -28.28 16.46 -13.73
C PHE A 243 -27.74 15.09 -13.32
N ALA A 244 -26.62 14.71 -13.91
CA ALA A 244 -25.92 13.49 -13.54
C ALA A 244 -25.58 13.51 -12.04
N TYR A 245 -25.89 12.43 -11.33
CA TYR A 245 -25.60 12.33 -9.91
C TYR A 245 -24.11 12.08 -9.70
N LEU A 246 -23.45 13.00 -8.97
CA LEU A 246 -21.99 13.06 -8.88
C LEU A 246 -21.35 11.73 -8.46
N TYR A 247 -21.97 11.06 -7.49
CA TYR A 247 -21.44 9.84 -6.87
C TYR A 247 -21.72 8.57 -7.69
N ASP A 248 -22.66 8.60 -8.63
CA ASP A 248 -22.89 7.50 -9.58
C ASP A 248 -22.10 7.68 -10.88
N THR A 249 -21.50 8.86 -11.10
CA THR A 249 -20.81 9.18 -12.36
C THR A 249 -19.33 9.55 -12.21
N ALA A 250 -19.01 10.63 -11.51
CA ALA A 250 -17.65 11.20 -11.52
C ALA A 250 -16.82 10.77 -10.30
N LEU A 251 -17.46 10.49 -9.17
CA LEU A 251 -16.83 10.10 -7.90
C LEU A 251 -17.30 8.71 -7.43
N VAL A 252 -17.22 7.72 -8.32
CA VAL A 252 -17.74 6.36 -8.10
C VAL A 252 -16.88 5.56 -7.12
N ASP A 253 -15.57 5.80 -7.10
CA ASP A 253 -14.60 5.01 -6.34
C ASP A 253 -14.51 5.38 -4.84
N GLY A 254 -15.41 6.21 -4.35
CA GLY A 254 -15.45 6.66 -2.94
C GLY A 254 -14.39 7.69 -2.54
N TYR A 255 -13.50 8.07 -3.47
CA TYR A 255 -12.58 9.20 -3.29
C TYR A 255 -13.18 10.49 -3.86
N ASN A 256 -12.97 11.62 -3.19
CA ASN A 256 -13.41 12.94 -3.68
C ASN A 256 -12.49 13.51 -4.78
N THR A 257 -11.97 12.66 -5.67
CA THR A 257 -11.17 13.03 -6.85
C THR A 257 -11.39 12.04 -7.99
N ILE A 258 -11.30 12.51 -9.25
CA ILE A 258 -11.47 11.64 -10.43
C ILE A 258 -10.39 10.56 -10.55
N HIS A 259 -9.12 10.91 -10.29
CA HIS A 259 -8.00 9.98 -10.36
C HIS A 259 -6.76 10.56 -9.67
N PRO A 260 -5.73 9.74 -9.36
CA PRO A 260 -4.48 10.22 -8.79
C PRO A 260 -3.83 11.32 -9.63
N ASN A 261 -3.22 12.33 -8.97
CA ASN A 261 -2.62 13.52 -9.60
C ASN A 261 -3.61 14.40 -10.41
N CYS A 262 -4.92 14.23 -10.25
CA CYS A 262 -5.90 15.08 -10.93
C CYS A 262 -5.79 16.55 -10.47
N ARG A 263 -5.85 17.48 -11.44
CA ARG A 263 -5.84 18.93 -11.18
C ARG A 263 -7.24 19.50 -10.95
N HIS A 264 -8.27 18.79 -11.36
CA HIS A 264 -9.64 19.29 -11.35
C HIS A 264 -10.17 19.42 -9.93
N ARG A 265 -11.09 20.37 -9.76
CA ARG A 265 -11.83 20.62 -8.53
C ARG A 265 -13.32 20.65 -8.81
N PHE A 266 -14.13 20.52 -7.77
CA PHE A 266 -15.56 20.76 -7.83
C PHE A 266 -15.87 22.09 -7.17
N ALA A 267 -16.36 23.04 -7.97
CA ALA A 267 -16.87 24.31 -7.50
C ALA A 267 -18.37 24.18 -7.22
N ILE A 268 -18.87 24.84 -6.18
CA ILE A 268 -20.33 24.91 -6.00
C ILE A 268 -20.95 25.65 -7.19
N PHE A 269 -22.08 25.16 -7.65
CA PHE A 269 -22.83 25.73 -8.75
C PHE A 269 -24.15 26.29 -8.20
N PRO A 270 -24.23 27.59 -7.88
CA PRO A 270 -25.42 28.17 -7.28
C PRO A 270 -26.52 28.30 -8.33
N ALA A 271 -27.53 27.44 -8.30
CA ALA A 271 -28.56 27.41 -9.34
C ALA A 271 -29.30 28.76 -9.48
N ASN A 272 -29.48 29.49 -8.38
CA ASN A 272 -30.13 30.80 -8.35
C ASN A 272 -29.34 31.92 -9.05
N ALA A 273 -28.05 31.70 -9.32
CA ALA A 273 -27.22 32.64 -10.07
C ALA A 273 -27.48 32.59 -11.59
N TYR A 274 -28.28 31.62 -12.06
CA TYR A 274 -28.50 31.36 -13.48
C TYR A 274 -29.98 31.44 -13.85
N THR A 275 -30.25 31.88 -15.07
CA THR A 275 -31.59 31.85 -15.65
C THR A 275 -32.06 30.41 -15.91
N LYS A 276 -33.37 30.21 -16.04
CA LYS A 276 -33.94 28.89 -16.35
C LYS A 276 -33.43 28.32 -17.69
N ASP A 277 -33.13 29.17 -18.66
CA ASP A 277 -32.63 28.76 -19.97
C ASP A 277 -31.16 28.33 -19.88
N GLU A 278 -30.34 29.04 -19.10
CA GLU A 278 -28.96 28.62 -18.79
C GLU A 278 -28.93 27.30 -18.01
N LEU A 279 -29.79 27.14 -16.99
CA LEU A 279 -29.90 25.88 -16.26
C LEU A 279 -30.34 24.71 -17.16
N ALA A 280 -31.22 24.96 -18.13
CA ALA A 280 -31.60 23.95 -19.11
C ALA A 280 -30.42 23.53 -20.00
N GLU A 281 -29.56 24.49 -20.38
CA GLU A 281 -28.32 24.19 -21.10
C GLU A 281 -27.35 23.34 -20.27
N PHE A 282 -27.10 23.72 -19.01
CA PHE A 282 -26.25 22.94 -18.11
C PHE A 282 -26.82 21.55 -17.84
N SER A 283 -28.14 21.41 -17.73
CA SER A 283 -28.81 20.12 -17.62
C SER A 283 -28.56 19.26 -18.86
N ARG A 284 -28.71 19.83 -20.07
CA ARG A 284 -28.42 19.13 -21.33
C ARG A 284 -26.95 18.70 -21.41
N GLN A 285 -26.02 19.56 -21.00
CA GLN A 285 -24.58 19.26 -20.98
C GLN A 285 -24.22 18.19 -19.93
N SER A 286 -24.85 18.25 -18.75
CA SER A 286 -24.67 17.27 -17.68
C SER A 286 -24.97 15.85 -18.16
N MET A 287 -26.07 15.70 -18.92
CA MET A 287 -26.59 14.42 -19.38
C MET A 287 -26.00 13.91 -20.70
N GLN A 288 -25.03 14.61 -21.31
CA GLN A 288 -24.34 14.12 -22.50
C GLN A 288 -23.63 12.78 -22.21
N PRO A 289 -23.40 11.91 -23.21
CA PRO A 289 -22.63 10.69 -23.03
C PRO A 289 -21.26 10.97 -22.38
N PHE A 290 -20.86 10.15 -21.41
CA PHE A 290 -19.56 10.24 -20.74
C PHE A 290 -18.45 9.62 -21.61
N ALA A 291 -18.12 10.30 -22.70
CA ALA A 291 -17.13 9.88 -23.68
C ALA A 291 -16.00 10.91 -23.82
N ASP A 292 -14.82 10.47 -24.27
CA ASP A 292 -13.68 11.34 -24.55
C ASP A 292 -13.87 12.08 -25.89
N LEU A 293 -14.50 13.26 -25.80
CA LEU A 293 -14.79 14.12 -26.93
C LEU A 293 -13.66 15.11 -27.28
N ARG A 294 -12.44 14.91 -26.76
CA ARG A 294 -11.31 15.79 -27.09
C ARG A 294 -11.01 15.76 -28.58
N SER A 295 -10.69 16.93 -29.13
CA SER A 295 -10.17 17.05 -30.48
C SER A 295 -8.79 16.39 -30.62
N ASP A 296 -8.41 16.02 -31.84
CA ASP A 296 -7.07 15.51 -32.11
C ASP A 296 -5.97 16.53 -31.80
N THR A 297 -6.28 17.83 -31.93
CA THR A 297 -5.36 18.90 -31.54
C THR A 297 -5.08 18.89 -30.03
N GLU A 298 -6.12 18.72 -29.21
CA GLU A 298 -5.97 18.59 -27.76
C GLU A 298 -5.25 17.29 -27.37
N ARG A 299 -5.62 16.15 -27.97
CA ARG A 299 -4.95 14.85 -27.73
C ARG A 299 -3.45 14.96 -28.01
N LYS A 300 -3.07 15.59 -29.12
CA LYS A 300 -1.66 15.86 -29.47
C LYS A 300 -1.00 16.83 -28.49
N ALA A 301 -1.71 17.85 -27.99
CA ALA A 301 -1.17 18.78 -26.99
C ALA A 301 -0.90 18.05 -25.66
N TYR A 302 -1.85 17.26 -25.17
CA TYR A 302 -1.68 16.44 -23.96
C TYR A 302 -0.51 15.46 -24.10
N ALA A 303 -0.43 14.74 -25.23
CA ALA A 303 0.65 13.79 -25.49
C ALA A 303 2.04 14.47 -25.49
N ARG A 304 2.15 15.68 -26.06
CA ARG A 304 3.38 16.50 -26.02
C ARG A 304 3.76 16.87 -24.60
N GLU A 305 2.80 17.35 -23.79
CA GLU A 305 3.05 17.69 -22.39
C GLU A 305 3.54 16.48 -21.58
N GLN A 306 2.89 15.32 -21.75
CA GLN A 306 3.31 14.07 -21.11
C GLN A 306 4.69 13.63 -21.58
N ALA A 307 5.03 13.79 -22.87
CA ALA A 307 6.35 13.46 -23.39
C ALA A 307 7.45 14.34 -22.78
N VAL A 308 7.21 15.65 -22.63
CA VAL A 308 8.14 16.57 -21.94
C VAL A 308 8.36 16.14 -20.50
N LYS A 309 7.27 15.84 -19.76
CA LYS A 309 7.34 15.35 -18.38
C LYS A 309 8.10 14.03 -18.28
N ARG A 310 7.85 13.06 -19.17
CA ARG A 310 8.59 11.78 -19.22
C ARG A 310 10.08 11.99 -19.49
N LYS A 311 10.45 12.84 -20.46
CA LYS A 311 11.86 13.17 -20.77
C LYS A 311 12.57 13.83 -19.58
N ARG A 312 11.89 14.76 -18.91
CA ARG A 312 12.41 15.42 -17.70
C ARG A 312 12.59 14.43 -16.55
N ASN A 313 11.60 13.59 -16.28
CA ASN A 313 11.65 12.59 -15.22
C ASN A 313 12.74 11.52 -15.50
N ALA A 314 12.88 11.07 -16.74
CA ALA A 314 13.96 10.17 -17.15
C ALA A 314 15.34 10.81 -16.94
N SER A 315 15.50 12.08 -17.31
CA SER A 315 16.75 12.81 -17.09
C SER A 315 17.05 13.03 -15.61
N MET A 316 16.03 13.26 -14.79
CA MET A 316 16.17 13.37 -13.34
C MET A 316 16.59 12.03 -12.71
N ARG A 317 16.01 10.91 -13.15
CA ARG A 317 16.42 9.57 -12.71
C ARG A 317 17.88 9.30 -13.03
N GLN A 318 18.29 9.55 -14.27
CA GLN A 318 19.68 9.39 -14.70
C GLN A 318 20.64 10.31 -13.91
N TYR A 319 20.26 11.56 -13.68
CA TYR A 319 21.04 12.50 -12.86
C TYR A 319 21.25 11.97 -11.45
N ASN A 320 20.18 11.53 -10.78
CA ASN A 320 20.25 11.02 -9.42
C ASN A 320 21.10 9.74 -9.34
N GLU A 321 20.98 8.85 -10.33
CA GLU A 321 21.78 7.62 -10.40
C GLU A 321 23.26 7.93 -10.61
N VAL A 322 23.61 8.77 -11.59
CA VAL A 322 25.01 9.16 -11.84
C VAL A 322 25.62 9.87 -10.63
N LYS A 323 24.88 10.78 -10.00
CA LYS A 323 25.30 11.45 -8.76
C LYS A 323 25.52 10.51 -7.59
N GLN A 324 24.86 9.34 -7.58
CA GLN A 324 25.04 8.33 -6.54
C GLN A 324 26.36 7.55 -6.70
N TYR A 325 26.79 7.28 -7.93
CA TYR A 325 28.06 6.61 -8.24
C TYR A 325 29.25 7.55 -8.27
N LEU A 326 29.03 8.79 -8.74
CA LEU A 326 30.08 9.78 -9.02
C LEU A 326 29.75 11.12 -8.37
N PRO A 327 29.63 11.18 -7.03
CA PRO A 327 29.14 12.37 -6.32
C PRO A 327 30.03 13.60 -6.51
N ASP A 328 31.34 13.43 -6.64
CA ASP A 328 32.32 14.53 -6.64
C ASP A 328 32.45 15.21 -8.01
N ILE A 329 32.26 14.45 -9.09
CA ILE A 329 32.35 14.94 -10.48
C ILE A 329 30.99 15.22 -11.12
N SER A 330 29.89 14.79 -10.47
CA SER A 330 28.54 15.09 -10.95
C SER A 330 28.16 16.56 -10.73
N PRO A 331 27.35 17.17 -11.62
CA PRO A 331 26.87 18.54 -11.44
C PRO A 331 26.16 18.74 -10.11
N LYS A 332 26.41 19.90 -9.48
CA LYS A 332 25.77 20.26 -8.20
C LYS A 332 24.24 20.35 -8.31
N THR A 333 23.72 20.79 -9.47
CA THR A 333 22.28 21.00 -9.71
C THR A 333 21.77 20.23 -10.92
N PHE A 334 20.47 19.88 -10.89
CA PHE A 334 19.79 19.26 -12.03
C PHE A 334 19.79 20.15 -13.27
N ALA A 335 19.68 21.48 -13.11
CA ALA A 335 19.79 22.41 -14.22
C ALA A 335 21.17 22.37 -14.89
N GLY A 336 22.25 22.24 -14.10
CA GLY A 336 23.60 22.00 -14.62
C GLY A 336 23.70 20.70 -15.42
N TRP A 337 23.12 19.62 -14.89
CA TRP A 337 23.01 18.33 -15.58
C TRP A 337 22.24 18.43 -16.91
N GLN A 338 21.10 19.14 -16.92
CA GLN A 338 20.32 19.29 -18.14
C GLN A 338 21.10 20.05 -19.22
N ARG A 339 21.81 21.14 -18.85
CA ARG A 339 22.63 21.93 -19.78
C ARG A 339 23.75 21.11 -20.40
N MET A 340 24.52 20.36 -19.60
CA MET A 340 25.61 19.53 -20.14
C MET A 340 25.09 18.37 -21.00
N LYS A 341 23.95 17.78 -20.62
CA LYS A 341 23.30 16.70 -21.37
C LYS A 341 22.74 17.20 -22.70
N SER A 342 22.10 18.36 -22.73
CA SER A 342 21.58 18.96 -23.97
C SER A 342 22.70 19.40 -24.90
N ALA A 343 23.80 19.94 -24.35
CA ALA A 343 24.98 20.33 -25.11
C ALA A 343 25.86 19.15 -25.54
N ASN A 344 25.56 17.93 -25.06
CA ASN A 344 26.39 16.74 -25.22
C ASN A 344 27.90 17.00 -24.97
N SER A 345 28.21 17.78 -23.94
CA SER A 345 29.56 18.30 -23.71
C SER A 345 30.58 17.18 -23.47
N GLN A 346 31.87 17.43 -23.72
CA GLN A 346 32.94 16.47 -23.42
C GLN A 346 32.89 16.01 -21.95
N HIS A 347 32.59 16.92 -21.03
CA HIS A 347 32.39 16.60 -19.62
C HIS A 347 31.22 15.62 -19.39
N TYR A 348 30.12 15.73 -20.13
CA TYR A 348 29.00 14.77 -20.06
C TYR A 348 29.38 13.40 -20.63
N GLN A 349 30.11 13.38 -21.74
CA GLN A 349 30.59 12.14 -22.34
C GLN A 349 31.57 11.40 -21.42
N GLY A 350 32.53 12.12 -20.83
CA GLY A 350 33.46 11.58 -19.83
C GLY A 350 32.74 11.03 -18.61
N LEU A 351 31.86 11.83 -18.00
CA LEU A 351 31.05 11.42 -16.84
C LEU A 351 30.23 10.15 -17.11
N MET A 352 29.62 10.03 -18.30
CA MET A 352 28.87 8.84 -18.69
C MET A 352 29.76 7.64 -19.01
N SER A 353 30.97 7.86 -19.52
CA SER A 353 31.99 6.81 -19.72
C SER A 353 32.43 6.23 -18.37
N ASP A 354 32.79 7.08 -17.42
CA ASP A 354 33.20 6.70 -16.07
C ASP A 354 32.08 5.94 -15.35
N TYR A 355 30.85 6.47 -15.45
CA TYR A 355 29.68 5.81 -14.90
C TYR A 355 29.46 4.41 -15.49
N ARG A 356 29.58 4.24 -16.82
CA ARG A 356 29.44 2.93 -17.47
C ARG A 356 30.55 1.97 -17.06
N SER A 357 31.79 2.47 -16.94
CA SER A 357 32.95 1.69 -16.51
C SER A 357 32.75 1.14 -15.09
N ILE A 358 32.38 2.01 -14.15
CA ILE A 358 32.07 1.64 -12.76
C ILE A 358 30.89 0.67 -12.69
N LYS A 359 29.81 0.91 -13.45
CA LYS A 359 28.67 0.00 -13.47
C LYS A 359 29.04 -1.38 -14.01
N LYS A 360 29.94 -1.44 -14.99
CA LYS A 360 30.45 -2.70 -15.58
C LYS A 360 31.40 -3.44 -14.64
N SER A 361 32.25 -2.74 -13.89
CA SER A 361 33.11 -3.37 -12.87
C SER A 361 32.28 -3.93 -11.72
N VAL A 362 31.32 -3.17 -11.21
CA VAL A 362 30.34 -3.63 -10.19
C VAL A 362 29.56 -4.85 -10.68
N ALA A 363 29.18 -4.90 -11.96
CA ALA A 363 28.50 -6.06 -12.55
C ALA A 363 29.42 -7.28 -12.76
N LYS A 364 30.73 -7.08 -12.93
CA LYS A 364 31.73 -8.16 -13.05
C LYS A 364 32.09 -8.77 -11.70
N ASP A 365 32.22 -7.96 -10.65
CA ASP A 365 32.48 -8.44 -9.28
C ASP A 365 31.32 -9.31 -8.76
N ASN A 366 30.10 -9.07 -9.26
CA ASN A 366 28.91 -9.89 -8.99
C ASN A 366 28.86 -11.24 -9.75
N LYS A 367 29.85 -11.58 -10.60
CA LYS A 367 29.87 -12.85 -11.36
C LYS A 367 30.71 -13.96 -10.70
N GLY A 368 31.47 -13.68 -9.64
CA GLY A 368 32.08 -14.72 -8.81
C GLY A 368 31.03 -15.26 -7.84
N ASP A 369 30.59 -16.50 -8.06
CA ASP A 369 29.54 -17.23 -7.34
C ASP A 369 28.13 -16.64 -7.43
N ILE A 370 27.54 -16.67 -8.64
CA ILE A 370 26.09 -16.55 -8.79
C ILE A 370 25.46 -17.92 -8.47
N ILE A 371 25.21 -18.17 -7.19
CA ILE A 371 24.05 -19.00 -6.83
C ILE A 371 22.84 -18.06 -6.94
N ASN A 372 21.90 -18.39 -7.82
CA ASN A 372 20.66 -17.64 -8.03
C ASN A 372 19.84 -17.56 -6.71
N PHE A 373 20.03 -16.50 -5.93
CA PHE A 373 19.19 -16.18 -4.76
C PHE A 373 18.27 -15.00 -5.09
N LYS A 374 17.15 -15.30 -5.76
CA LYS A 374 15.95 -14.44 -5.80
C LYS A 374 15.02 -14.67 -4.60
N ASP A 375 15.45 -15.46 -3.63
CA ASP A 375 14.62 -16.05 -2.59
C ASP A 375 15.32 -15.95 -1.24
N SER A 376 14.94 -15.00 -0.37
CA SER A 376 14.97 -15.14 1.10
C SER A 376 14.74 -13.81 1.82
N ASN A 377 13.51 -13.64 2.31
CA ASN A 377 13.35 -13.10 3.65
C ASN A 377 13.89 -14.17 4.63
N PRO A 378 14.76 -13.87 5.61
CA PRO A 378 15.35 -14.85 6.54
C PRO A 378 14.33 -15.55 7.45
N TYR A 379 13.10 -15.07 7.53
CA TYR A 379 12.00 -15.78 8.19
C TYR A 379 11.36 -16.85 7.30
N TYR A 380 11.46 -16.71 5.98
CA TYR A 380 10.80 -17.63 5.06
C TYR A 380 11.71 -18.80 4.75
N LYS A 381 11.24 -20.00 5.09
CA LYS A 381 11.98 -21.23 4.81
C LYS A 381 11.77 -21.65 3.36
N LYS A 382 12.83 -22.13 2.74
CA LYS A 382 12.73 -22.77 1.43
C LYS A 382 12.02 -24.11 1.57
N ILE A 383 11.07 -24.40 0.69
CA ILE A 383 10.43 -25.71 0.60
C ILE A 383 11.44 -26.67 -0.01
N THR A 384 11.63 -27.83 0.62
CA THR A 384 12.55 -28.88 0.17
C THR A 384 11.76 -30.14 -0.13
N LYS A 385 12.32 -31.02 -0.97
CA LYS A 385 11.72 -32.35 -1.18
C LYS A 385 11.51 -33.08 0.15
N GLY A 386 12.46 -32.97 1.07
CA GLY A 386 12.34 -33.52 2.42
C GLY A 386 11.20 -32.92 3.24
N SER A 387 10.87 -31.62 3.11
CA SER A 387 9.72 -31.05 3.84
C SER A 387 8.38 -31.49 3.25
N ILE A 388 8.31 -31.70 1.93
CA ILE A 388 7.13 -32.27 1.26
C ILE A 388 6.93 -33.73 1.66
N ASP A 389 7.98 -34.57 1.55
CA ASP A 389 7.88 -36.01 1.82
C ASP A 389 7.52 -36.29 3.29
N ASN A 390 7.93 -35.41 4.22
CA ASN A 390 7.72 -35.55 5.66
C ASN A 390 6.50 -34.80 6.21
N VAL A 391 5.61 -34.25 5.36
CA VAL A 391 4.34 -33.67 5.84
C VAL A 391 3.62 -34.72 6.69
N PRO A 392 3.30 -34.47 7.97
CA PRO A 392 2.80 -35.50 8.85
C PRO A 392 1.33 -35.84 8.59
N ARG A 393 0.96 -37.10 8.84
CA ARG A 393 -0.44 -37.52 8.95
C ARG A 393 -1.05 -36.85 10.18
N LEU A 394 -2.09 -36.04 9.95
CA LEU A 394 -2.90 -35.37 10.97
C LEU A 394 -4.30 -35.96 10.94
N ASP A 395 -4.80 -36.43 12.08
CA ASP A 395 -6.12 -37.03 12.16
C ASP A 395 -7.21 -35.94 12.25
N VAL A 396 -7.59 -35.28 11.18
CA VAL A 396 -8.60 -34.20 11.24
C VAL A 396 -10.02 -34.75 11.26
N PHE A 397 -10.24 -35.84 10.53
CA PHE A 397 -11.57 -36.32 10.18
C PHE A 397 -12.10 -37.48 11.02
N ASN A 398 -11.27 -38.09 11.88
CA ASN A 398 -11.53 -39.40 12.47
C ASN A 398 -11.82 -40.49 11.40
N ASP A 399 -11.28 -40.29 10.19
CA ASP A 399 -11.43 -41.17 9.02
C ASP A 399 -10.05 -41.26 8.34
N GLU A 400 -9.42 -42.44 8.42
CA GLU A 400 -8.05 -42.62 7.95
C GLU A 400 -7.90 -42.43 6.43
N PRO A 401 -8.75 -43.01 5.57
CA PRO A 401 -8.78 -42.68 4.14
C PRO A 401 -8.85 -41.17 3.84
N LEU A 402 -9.70 -40.43 4.55
CA LEU A 402 -9.85 -38.98 4.35
C LEU A 402 -8.63 -38.21 4.86
N ASN A 403 -8.07 -38.63 6.01
CA ASN A 403 -6.78 -38.14 6.52
C ASN A 403 -5.62 -38.44 5.55
N ILE A 404 -5.71 -39.52 4.77
CA ILE A 404 -4.80 -39.86 3.67
C ILE A 404 -4.84 -38.80 2.58
N LYS A 405 -6.01 -38.59 1.98
CA LYS A 405 -6.24 -37.55 0.97
C LYS A 405 -5.81 -36.16 1.46
N TYR A 406 -6.09 -35.85 2.72
CA TYR A 406 -5.76 -34.57 3.32
C TYR A 406 -4.26 -34.30 3.42
N GLN A 407 -3.42 -35.26 3.82
CA GLN A 407 -1.97 -35.05 3.77
C GLN A 407 -1.46 -34.92 2.34
N GLU A 408 -2.00 -35.71 1.40
CA GLU A 408 -1.60 -35.59 -0.01
C GLU A 408 -1.95 -34.21 -0.57
N ALA A 409 -3.10 -33.64 -0.18
CA ALA A 409 -3.45 -32.26 -0.49
C ALA A 409 -2.46 -31.23 0.12
N ASN A 410 -1.99 -31.45 1.36
CA ASN A 410 -0.96 -30.60 1.97
C ASN A 410 0.40 -30.71 1.24
N LYS A 411 0.78 -31.93 0.81
CA LYS A 411 1.99 -32.16 0.00
C LYS A 411 1.88 -31.52 -1.38
N ALA A 412 0.73 -31.66 -2.04
CA ALA A 412 0.44 -31.04 -3.33
C ALA A 412 0.52 -29.51 -3.24
N LEU A 413 -0.04 -28.92 -2.18
CA LEU A 413 0.10 -27.49 -1.91
C LEU A 413 1.57 -27.08 -1.76
N LEU A 414 2.36 -27.74 -0.90
CA LEU A 414 3.79 -27.39 -0.77
C LEU A 414 4.57 -27.59 -2.07
N THR A 415 4.25 -28.62 -2.83
CA THR A 415 4.85 -28.89 -4.15
C THR A 415 4.55 -27.74 -5.10
N LYS A 416 3.30 -27.28 -5.16
CA LYS A 416 2.90 -26.13 -5.97
C LYS A 416 3.54 -24.83 -5.48
N ALA A 417 3.61 -24.63 -4.17
CA ALA A 417 4.22 -23.45 -3.56
C ALA A 417 5.72 -23.35 -3.88
N ALA A 418 6.41 -24.50 -4.03
CA ALA A 418 7.83 -24.57 -4.37
C ALA A 418 8.15 -24.12 -5.81
N GLU A 419 7.15 -24.02 -6.70
CA GLU A 419 7.30 -23.44 -8.04
C GLU A 419 7.46 -21.92 -8.02
N TYR A 420 7.12 -21.27 -6.89
CA TYR A 420 7.11 -19.82 -6.74
C TYR A 420 8.25 -19.34 -5.82
N PRO A 421 8.60 -18.04 -5.89
CA PRO A 421 9.63 -17.47 -5.01
C PRO A 421 9.36 -17.72 -3.52
N VAL A 422 10.41 -17.94 -2.74
CA VAL A 422 10.34 -18.16 -1.29
C VAL A 422 9.67 -16.97 -0.61
N GLY A 423 8.62 -17.26 0.18
CA GLY A 423 7.74 -16.24 0.75
C GLY A 423 6.41 -16.08 0.05
N THR A 424 6.18 -16.81 -1.04
CA THR A 424 4.87 -16.90 -1.67
C THR A 424 3.96 -17.78 -0.81
N GLU A 425 2.82 -17.20 -0.43
CA GLU A 425 1.70 -17.97 0.12
C GLU A 425 0.77 -18.33 -1.02
N ILE A 426 0.31 -19.57 -1.04
CA ILE A 426 -0.70 -20.06 -1.94
C ILE A 426 -1.79 -20.74 -1.13
N SER A 427 -3.01 -20.78 -1.67
CA SER A 427 -4.12 -21.49 -1.05
C SER A 427 -4.93 -22.27 -2.07
N ILE A 428 -5.62 -23.30 -1.60
CA ILE A 428 -6.56 -24.09 -2.38
C ILE A 428 -7.70 -24.55 -1.45
N VAL A 429 -8.83 -24.92 -2.04
CA VAL A 429 -9.99 -25.43 -1.32
C VAL A 429 -10.44 -26.77 -1.90
N TYR A 430 -10.96 -27.64 -1.03
CA TYR A 430 -11.50 -28.95 -1.36
C TYR A 430 -12.90 -29.09 -0.78
N ASP A 431 -13.73 -29.95 -1.36
CA ASP A 431 -15.04 -30.31 -0.80
C ASP A 431 -14.90 -31.08 0.52
N SER A 432 -16.03 -31.48 1.14
CA SER A 432 -16.05 -32.25 2.39
C SER A 432 -15.39 -33.64 2.30
N GLU A 433 -15.16 -34.16 1.10
CA GLU A 433 -14.55 -35.47 0.83
C GLU A 433 -13.10 -35.35 0.33
N MET A 434 -12.52 -34.15 0.43
CA MET A 434 -11.18 -33.80 -0.02
C MET A 434 -10.97 -33.93 -1.54
N ASN A 435 -12.02 -33.78 -2.34
CA ASN A 435 -11.92 -33.68 -3.80
C ASN A 435 -11.82 -32.20 -4.24
N PRO A 436 -11.14 -31.90 -5.37
CA PRO A 436 -11.07 -30.55 -5.90
C PRO A 436 -12.47 -30.00 -6.23
N ILE A 437 -12.71 -28.73 -5.91
CA ILE A 437 -13.96 -28.04 -6.26
C ILE A 437 -13.78 -27.39 -7.64
N GLU A 438 -14.76 -27.56 -8.53
CA GLU A 438 -14.81 -26.91 -9.84
C GLU A 438 -14.70 -25.37 -9.69
N ASP A 439 -13.99 -24.71 -10.61
CA ASP A 439 -13.69 -23.27 -10.60
C ASP A 439 -12.90 -22.75 -9.38
N CYS A 440 -12.34 -23.64 -8.56
CA CYS A 440 -11.54 -23.28 -7.38
C CYS A 440 -10.07 -23.69 -7.51
N ASP A 441 -9.37 -23.09 -8.47
CA ASP A 441 -7.92 -23.25 -8.66
C ASP A 441 -7.06 -22.68 -7.52
N TYR A 442 -5.77 -23.03 -7.51
CA TYR A 442 -4.76 -22.45 -6.63
C TYR A 442 -4.78 -20.92 -6.70
N VAL A 443 -4.93 -20.27 -5.54
CA VAL A 443 -4.80 -18.82 -5.42
C VAL A 443 -3.39 -18.48 -5.00
N ILE A 444 -2.71 -17.65 -5.80
CA ILE A 444 -1.32 -17.25 -5.55
C ILE A 444 -1.31 -15.87 -4.87
N GLY A 445 -0.85 -15.85 -3.63
CA GLY A 445 -0.70 -14.66 -2.81
C GLY A 445 0.54 -13.83 -3.14
N LYS A 446 0.66 -12.66 -2.49
CA LYS A 446 1.84 -11.78 -2.59
C LYS A 446 2.16 -11.20 -1.22
N ASN A 447 3.45 -11.12 -0.88
CA ASN A 447 3.98 -10.50 0.34
C ASN A 447 3.55 -11.19 1.67
N GLY A 448 3.45 -12.53 1.73
CA GLY A 448 3.05 -13.25 2.95
C GLY A 448 1.57 -13.08 3.30
N SER A 449 0.72 -13.07 2.27
CA SER A 449 -0.74 -13.06 2.41
C SER A 449 -1.35 -13.69 1.17
N VAL A 450 -2.35 -14.54 1.38
CA VAL A 450 -3.14 -15.17 0.32
C VAL A 450 -4.63 -15.06 0.59
N LYS A 451 -5.42 -14.88 -0.47
CA LYS A 451 -6.88 -14.94 -0.40
C LYS A 451 -7.33 -16.39 -0.53
N ILE A 452 -8.18 -16.84 0.38
CA ILE A 452 -8.81 -18.18 0.31
C ILE A 452 -10.16 -18.07 -0.39
N ASN A 453 -10.40 -18.93 -1.38
CA ASN A 453 -11.68 -19.07 -2.07
C ASN A 453 -12.85 -19.32 -1.08
N ASN A 454 -14.05 -18.94 -1.48
CA ASN A 454 -15.25 -19.04 -0.65
C ASN A 454 -16.43 -19.63 -1.45
N PRO A 455 -16.33 -20.91 -1.85
CA PRO A 455 -17.41 -21.58 -2.56
C PRO A 455 -18.65 -21.70 -1.68
N ASN A 456 -19.82 -21.83 -2.32
CA ASN A 456 -21.10 -21.91 -1.61
C ASN A 456 -21.45 -23.33 -1.10
N VAL A 457 -20.50 -24.27 -1.19
CA VAL A 457 -20.59 -25.64 -0.67
C VAL A 457 -19.71 -25.79 0.57
N PRO A 458 -19.96 -26.75 1.49
CA PRO A 458 -19.04 -27.05 2.58
C PRO A 458 -17.65 -27.41 2.07
N TYR A 459 -16.59 -26.83 2.66
CA TYR A 459 -15.24 -26.97 2.11
C TYR A 459 -14.12 -26.90 3.15
N HIS A 460 -12.98 -27.52 2.84
CA HIS A 460 -11.73 -27.43 3.58
C HIS A 460 -10.76 -26.51 2.86
N ALA A 461 -10.14 -25.58 3.58
CA ALA A 461 -9.15 -24.66 3.02
C ALA A 461 -7.73 -25.01 3.48
N ILE A 462 -6.78 -25.03 2.55
CA ILE A 462 -5.37 -25.27 2.85
C ILE A 462 -4.53 -24.13 2.27
N HIS A 463 -3.63 -23.57 3.06
CA HIS A 463 -2.67 -22.56 2.64
C HIS A 463 -1.31 -22.80 3.32
N ASN A 464 -0.23 -22.29 2.73
CA ASN A 464 1.11 -22.42 3.32
C ASN A 464 1.52 -21.15 4.06
N HIS A 465 2.30 -21.32 5.13
CA HIS A 465 2.95 -20.26 5.88
C HIS A 465 4.47 -20.35 5.67
N PRO A 466 5.07 -19.44 4.88
CA PRO A 466 6.50 -19.46 4.63
C PRO A 466 7.37 -19.35 5.88
N SER A 467 6.84 -18.79 6.97
CA SER A 467 7.49 -18.65 8.28
C SER A 467 7.43 -19.88 9.19
N ASP A 468 6.73 -20.94 8.78
CA ASP A 468 6.41 -22.14 9.60
C ASP A 468 5.58 -21.88 10.86
N GLU A 469 5.04 -20.67 10.99
CA GLU A 469 4.18 -20.29 12.12
C GLU A 469 2.77 -20.87 11.99
N THR A 470 2.06 -20.98 13.12
CA THR A 470 0.63 -21.34 13.15
C THR A 470 -0.23 -20.21 12.57
N PHE A 471 -1.55 -20.30 12.70
CA PHE A 471 -2.51 -19.31 12.22
C PHE A 471 -2.20 -17.88 12.70
N SER A 472 -2.55 -16.89 11.88
CA SER A 472 -2.72 -15.51 12.32
C SER A 472 -4.12 -15.30 12.91
N LEU A 473 -4.33 -14.18 13.62
CA LEU A 473 -5.67 -13.84 14.08
C LEU A 473 -6.63 -13.57 12.91
N GLU A 474 -6.12 -13.04 11.80
CA GLU A 474 -6.90 -12.80 10.58
C GLU A 474 -7.43 -14.12 9.99
N ASP A 475 -6.63 -15.20 10.04
CA ASP A 475 -7.04 -16.53 9.58
C ASP A 475 -8.17 -17.08 10.44
N LEU A 476 -8.05 -16.97 11.77
CA LEU A 476 -9.10 -17.38 12.70
C LEU A 476 -10.39 -16.58 12.50
N MET A 477 -10.29 -15.26 12.30
CA MET A 477 -11.43 -14.39 12.03
C MET A 477 -12.07 -14.71 10.68
N ASN A 478 -11.28 -14.99 9.64
CA ASN A 478 -11.78 -15.39 8.33
C ASN A 478 -12.49 -16.75 8.38
N PHE A 479 -11.94 -17.71 9.13
CA PHE A 479 -12.55 -19.01 9.34
C PHE A 479 -13.87 -18.94 10.12
N ALA A 480 -13.91 -18.14 11.19
CA ALA A 480 -15.14 -17.90 11.96
C ALA A 480 -16.21 -17.20 11.12
N ARG A 481 -15.83 -16.24 10.27
CA ARG A 481 -16.75 -15.48 9.41
C ARG A 481 -17.39 -16.34 8.31
N LYS A 482 -16.68 -17.34 7.78
CA LYS A 482 -17.13 -18.14 6.63
C LYS A 482 -17.85 -19.40 7.09
N ASN A 483 -19.18 -19.36 7.14
CA ASN A 483 -20.02 -20.46 7.63
C ASN A 483 -19.80 -21.81 6.91
N LYS A 484 -19.55 -21.81 5.59
CA LYS A 484 -19.31 -23.02 4.79
C LYS A 484 -17.88 -23.59 4.89
N MET A 485 -16.92 -22.84 5.45
CA MET A 485 -15.57 -23.35 5.67
C MET A 485 -15.58 -24.32 6.86
N LEU A 486 -15.40 -25.61 6.60
CA LEU A 486 -15.39 -26.69 7.59
C LEU A 486 -14.07 -26.75 8.36
N SER A 487 -12.95 -26.52 7.68
CA SER A 487 -11.63 -26.35 8.31
C SER A 487 -10.76 -25.38 7.53
N ILE A 488 -9.78 -24.80 8.24
CA ILE A 488 -8.66 -24.08 7.65
C ILE A 488 -7.35 -24.71 8.13
N THR A 489 -6.38 -24.77 7.23
CA THR A 489 -5.10 -25.43 7.46
C THR A 489 -3.96 -24.55 7.00
N ALA A 490 -3.01 -24.33 7.89
CA ALA A 490 -1.74 -23.67 7.62
C ALA A 490 -0.62 -24.74 7.56
N VAL A 491 0.09 -24.80 6.45
CA VAL A 491 1.23 -25.71 6.24
C VAL A 491 2.53 -24.91 6.23
N GLY A 492 3.41 -25.15 7.19
CA GLY A 492 4.76 -24.59 7.20
C GLY A 492 5.57 -25.08 5.99
N ASN A 493 6.43 -24.23 5.44
CA ASN A 493 7.37 -24.63 4.39
C ASN A 493 8.35 -25.73 4.85
N ASN A 494 8.55 -25.91 6.15
CA ASN A 494 9.26 -27.03 6.77
C ASN A 494 8.45 -28.34 6.86
N GLY A 495 7.18 -28.34 6.44
CA GLY A 495 6.28 -29.50 6.48
C GLY A 495 5.40 -29.60 7.74
N SER A 496 5.48 -28.64 8.67
CA SER A 496 4.58 -28.61 9.83
C SER A 496 3.15 -28.32 9.39
N VAL A 497 2.15 -28.92 10.04
CA VAL A 497 0.73 -28.76 9.70
C VAL A 497 -0.03 -28.32 10.94
N TYR A 498 -0.80 -27.24 10.80
CA TYR A 498 -1.72 -26.71 11.80
C TYR A 498 -3.12 -26.68 11.19
N SER A 499 -4.11 -27.28 11.84
CA SER A 499 -5.48 -27.34 11.35
C SER A 499 -6.47 -26.98 12.45
N ILE A 500 -7.46 -26.16 12.13
CA ILE A 500 -8.62 -25.89 12.98
C ILE A 500 -9.90 -26.21 12.21
N SER A 501 -10.81 -26.93 12.85
CA SER A 501 -12.04 -27.47 12.25
C SER A 501 -13.27 -27.16 13.10
N LYS A 502 -14.43 -27.05 12.45
CA LYS A 502 -15.73 -26.88 13.13
C LYS A 502 -16.28 -28.24 13.52
N THR A 503 -16.73 -28.37 14.77
CA THR A 503 -17.55 -29.50 15.19
C THR A 503 -19.02 -29.27 14.82
N THR A 504 -19.84 -30.30 14.98
CA THR A 504 -21.29 -30.23 14.69
C THR A 504 -22.03 -29.19 15.55
N ASP A 505 -21.55 -28.95 16.77
CA ASP A 505 -22.09 -28.02 17.76
C ASP A 505 -21.39 -26.64 17.75
N ASN A 506 -20.59 -26.33 16.72
CA ASN A 506 -19.85 -25.07 16.66
C ASN A 506 -20.75 -23.83 16.70
N ASN A 507 -20.28 -22.78 17.37
CA ASN A 507 -20.89 -21.46 17.35
C ASN A 507 -19.90 -20.42 16.79
N SER A 508 -19.86 -20.33 15.47
CA SER A 508 -18.99 -19.41 14.73
C SER A 508 -19.22 -17.93 15.08
N LYS A 509 -20.44 -17.54 15.46
CA LYS A 509 -20.75 -16.16 15.87
C LYS A 509 -20.11 -15.83 17.22
N LEU A 510 -20.34 -16.68 18.22
CA LEU A 510 -19.75 -16.47 19.55
C LEU A 510 -18.22 -16.55 19.52
N PHE A 511 -17.65 -17.44 18.70
CA PHE A 511 -16.21 -17.46 18.52
C PHE A 511 -15.68 -16.17 17.87
N MET A 512 -16.39 -15.63 16.87
CA MET A 512 -16.03 -14.34 16.28
C MET A 512 -16.09 -13.20 17.32
N ASP A 513 -17.14 -13.17 18.14
CA ASP A 513 -17.29 -12.17 19.22
C ASP A 513 -16.18 -12.32 20.27
N PHE A 514 -15.80 -13.55 20.61
CA PHE A 514 -14.67 -13.86 21.48
C PHE A 514 -13.35 -13.34 20.90
N LEU A 515 -13.07 -13.58 19.62
CA LEU A 515 -11.87 -13.09 18.94
C LEU A 515 -11.82 -11.56 18.92
N ILE A 516 -12.93 -10.90 18.59
CA ILE A 516 -13.06 -9.43 18.61
C ILE A 516 -12.79 -8.87 20.02
N ASN A 517 -13.35 -9.50 21.06
CA ASN A 517 -13.11 -9.12 22.45
C ASN A 517 -11.64 -9.32 22.87
N LYS A 518 -11.02 -10.43 22.48
CA LYS A 518 -9.60 -10.71 22.76
C LYS A 518 -8.69 -9.72 22.05
N GLN A 519 -9.02 -9.35 20.82
CA GLN A 519 -8.24 -8.44 20.00
C GLN A 519 -8.13 -7.02 20.57
N SER A 520 -9.16 -6.57 21.31
CA SER A 520 -9.23 -5.23 21.90
C SER A 520 -8.63 -5.12 23.31
N LYS A 521 -8.34 -6.24 23.97
CA LYS A 521 -7.73 -6.25 25.32
C LYS A 521 -6.27 -5.84 25.28
N GLN A 522 -5.87 -4.95 26.19
CA GLN A 522 -4.49 -4.48 26.33
C GLN A 522 -3.63 -5.49 27.11
N ILE A 523 -3.13 -6.51 26.42
CA ILE A 523 -2.45 -7.67 27.01
C ILE A 523 -0.94 -7.70 26.76
N PHE A 524 -0.44 -6.91 25.82
CA PHE A 524 0.99 -6.87 25.48
C PHE A 524 1.65 -5.73 26.25
N ASP A 525 2.57 -6.04 27.16
CA ASP A 525 3.34 -5.05 27.92
C ASP A 525 4.69 -4.82 27.25
N ILE A 526 4.92 -3.59 26.80
CA ILE A 526 6.13 -3.19 26.06
C ILE A 526 6.57 -1.84 26.62
N ASP A 527 7.75 -1.80 27.24
CA ASP A 527 8.31 -0.60 27.88
C ASP A 527 7.35 0.04 28.91
N ASN A 528 6.72 -0.77 29.77
CA ASN A 528 5.74 -0.38 30.79
C ASN A 528 4.47 0.30 30.22
N LYS A 529 4.11 -0.05 28.99
CA LYS A 529 2.86 0.39 28.33
C LYS A 529 2.11 -0.83 27.82
N LYS A 530 0.81 -0.85 28.09
CA LYS A 530 -0.08 -1.94 27.66
C LYS A 530 -0.69 -1.64 26.29
N TYR A 531 -0.67 -2.64 25.42
CA TYR A 531 -1.16 -2.57 24.05
C TYR A 531 -2.09 -3.72 23.73
N SER A 532 -3.11 -3.45 22.89
CA SER A 532 -3.97 -4.49 22.34
C SER A 532 -3.43 -5.04 21.01
N TYR A 533 -3.96 -6.19 20.58
CA TYR A 533 -3.62 -6.73 19.26
C TYR A 533 -4.07 -5.77 18.14
N ILE A 534 -5.20 -5.08 18.31
CA ILE A 534 -5.65 -4.01 17.40
C ILE A 534 -4.65 -2.84 17.35
N ASP A 535 -4.07 -2.45 18.49
CA ASP A 535 -3.08 -1.37 18.51
C ASP A 535 -1.79 -1.76 17.77
N ILE A 536 -1.41 -3.05 17.85
CA ILE A 536 -0.30 -3.63 17.08
C ILE A 536 -0.62 -3.62 15.57
N LEU A 537 -1.78 -4.13 15.15
CA LEU A 537 -2.20 -4.15 13.74
C LEU A 537 -2.35 -2.75 13.12
N ARG A 538 -2.88 -1.80 13.90
CA ARG A 538 -3.06 -0.39 13.47
C ARG A 538 -1.74 0.39 13.44
N GLY A 539 -0.61 -0.25 13.78
CA GLY A 539 0.70 0.39 13.76
C GLY A 539 0.87 1.49 14.81
N LYS A 540 0.03 1.52 15.86
CA LYS A 540 0.26 2.35 17.05
C LYS A 540 1.46 1.86 17.85
N LEU A 541 1.85 0.61 17.61
CA LEU A 541 3.12 0.03 18.02
C LEU A 541 4.13 0.02 16.87
N ASP A 542 5.37 0.35 17.20
CA ASP A 542 6.47 0.32 16.24
C ASP A 542 6.80 -1.14 15.90
N ILE A 543 6.47 -1.61 14.69
CA ILE A 543 6.68 -3.02 14.27
C ILE A 543 8.18 -3.41 14.31
N SER A 544 9.09 -2.45 14.32
CA SER A 544 10.51 -2.73 14.60
C SER A 544 10.82 -3.18 16.04
N ALA A 545 9.99 -2.78 17.02
CA ALA A 545 10.10 -3.24 18.40
C ALA A 545 9.62 -4.70 18.55
N LEU A 546 8.70 -5.15 17.69
CA LEU A 546 8.21 -6.54 17.62
C LEU A 546 9.29 -7.53 17.17
N GLU A 547 10.12 -7.14 16.20
CA GLU A 547 11.18 -8.01 15.67
C GLU A 547 12.46 -8.02 16.51
N GLN A 548 12.67 -7.00 17.36
CA GLN A 548 13.81 -6.92 18.27
C GLN A 548 13.52 -7.49 19.67
N ASN A 549 12.24 -7.61 20.03
CA ASN A 549 11.80 -8.12 21.32
C ASN A 549 11.32 -9.56 21.14
N VAL A 550 12.25 -10.52 21.28
CA VAL A 550 11.99 -11.98 21.13
C VAL A 550 10.76 -12.41 21.95
N ASN A 551 10.55 -11.78 23.11
CA ASN A 551 9.39 -12.02 23.96
C ASN A 551 8.07 -11.64 23.28
N LEU A 552 7.98 -10.51 22.56
CA LEU A 552 6.72 -10.04 22.01
C LEU A 552 6.23 -10.87 20.81
N LYS A 553 7.15 -11.36 19.96
CA LYS A 553 6.80 -12.30 18.89
C LYS A 553 6.26 -13.61 19.49
N GLU A 554 6.92 -14.10 20.54
CA GLU A 554 6.47 -15.28 21.28
C GLU A 554 5.17 -15.00 22.05
N ASP A 555 4.94 -13.78 22.52
CA ASP A 555 3.70 -13.36 23.18
C ASP A 555 2.54 -13.27 22.20
N ILE A 556 2.77 -12.82 20.97
CA ILE A 556 1.78 -12.84 19.90
C ILE A 556 1.46 -14.28 19.51
N ARG A 557 2.48 -15.14 19.35
CA ARG A 557 2.28 -16.56 19.09
C ARG A 557 1.48 -17.21 20.22
N ARG A 558 1.87 -17.00 21.48
CA ARG A 558 1.15 -17.46 22.68
C ARG A 558 -0.26 -16.89 22.75
N PHE A 559 -0.47 -15.64 22.35
CA PHE A 559 -1.81 -15.04 22.30
C PHE A 559 -2.70 -15.73 21.26
N VAL A 560 -2.19 -16.01 20.06
CA VAL A 560 -2.95 -16.72 19.02
C VAL A 560 -3.23 -18.15 19.47
N LEU A 561 -2.26 -18.85 20.06
CA LEU A 561 -2.48 -20.18 20.64
C LEU A 561 -3.58 -20.16 21.73
N LYS A 562 -3.58 -19.17 22.62
CA LYS A 562 -4.67 -18.98 23.60
C LYS A 562 -6.03 -18.69 22.96
N CYS A 563 -6.06 -18.04 21.79
CA CYS A 563 -7.29 -17.83 21.04
C CYS A 563 -7.79 -19.14 20.40
N ILE A 564 -6.86 -19.98 19.94
CA ILE A 564 -7.15 -21.32 19.41
C ILE A 564 -7.70 -22.23 20.52
N GLU A 565 -7.01 -22.31 21.66
CA GLU A 565 -7.47 -23.04 22.86
C GLU A 565 -8.84 -22.55 23.32
N GLY A 566 -9.02 -21.22 23.38
CA GLY A 566 -10.31 -20.61 23.70
C GLY A 566 -11.39 -20.83 22.64
N GLY A 567 -11.05 -21.35 21.46
CA GLY A 567 -12.02 -21.75 20.43
C GLY A 567 -12.74 -23.04 20.79
N GLU A 568 -12.15 -23.92 21.59
CA GLU A 568 -12.72 -25.24 21.91
C GLU A 568 -14.09 -25.13 22.61
N GLN A 569 -14.26 -24.14 23.50
CA GLN A 569 -15.54 -23.85 24.16
C GLN A 569 -16.67 -23.44 23.20
N TYR A 570 -16.35 -23.09 21.95
CA TYR A 570 -17.30 -22.71 20.91
C TYR A 570 -17.41 -23.78 19.81
N GLY A 571 -16.97 -25.02 20.07
CA GLY A 571 -17.07 -26.14 19.13
C GLY A 571 -16.06 -26.05 17.99
N PHE A 572 -14.81 -25.69 18.30
CA PHE A 572 -13.70 -25.74 17.34
C PHE A 572 -12.65 -26.73 17.81
N ARG A 573 -12.13 -27.56 16.90
CA ARG A 573 -11.09 -28.53 17.22
C ARG A 573 -9.80 -28.16 16.51
N TYR A 574 -8.74 -27.99 17.30
CA TYR A 574 -7.39 -27.72 16.79
C TYR A 574 -6.52 -28.98 16.83
N LYS A 575 -5.78 -29.24 15.76
CA LYS A 575 -4.77 -30.30 15.68
C LYS A 575 -3.51 -29.75 15.00
N ALA A 576 -2.34 -30.11 15.52
CA ALA A 576 -1.06 -29.67 14.97
C ALA A 576 0.01 -30.78 15.06
N LYS A 577 0.92 -30.83 14.08
CA LYS A 577 2.05 -31.79 14.05
C LYS A 577 3.18 -31.24 13.18
N GLY A 578 4.44 -31.35 13.60
CA GLY A 578 5.59 -30.80 12.86
C GLY A 578 6.95 -31.06 13.51
N LYS A 579 8.05 -30.71 12.82
CA LYS A 579 9.42 -30.75 13.36
C LYS A 579 9.67 -29.46 14.15
N THR A 580 10.00 -29.60 15.45
CA THR A 580 10.49 -28.51 16.31
C THR A 580 11.77 -27.89 15.79
#